data_AF-A0A1I0BDR1-F1
#
_entry.id   AF-A0A1I0BDR1-F1
#
_cell.length_a   1.000
_cell.length_b   1.000
_cell.length_c   1.000
_cell.angle_alpha   90.00
_cell.angle_beta   90.00
_cell.angle_gamma   90.00
#
_symmetry.space_group_name_H-M   'P 1'
#
loop_
_entity.id
_entity.type
_entity.pdbx_description
1 polymer ?
#
loop_
_entity_poly.entity_id
_entity_poly.type
_entity_poly.pdbx_seq_one_letter_code
_entity_poly.pdbx_strand_id
1 'polypeptide(L)'
;MKGRGLTPAHQGYRYQDIFTAYFFMRCLSERYEYISVDKKRFDGDIFDDLHIQQGLLTRHFQVKSSRNETKQFHHSQLYRKSSDIRIDLLFDSFLKSDSKEDLYILCATWLPPVETKYLRETRTCKSIENTSSW
;
A
#
# COMPACT_ATOMS: atom_id res chain seq x y z
N MET A 1 -18.41 32.70 9.48
CA MET A 1 -17.86 31.87 8.39
C MET A 1 -17.83 30.41 8.86
N LYS A 2 -18.54 29.51 8.16
CA LYS A 2 -18.70 28.10 8.54
C LYS A 2 -17.45 27.33 8.09
N GLY A 3 -16.69 26.77 9.02
CA GLY A 3 -15.50 25.95 8.73
C GLY A 3 -15.87 24.68 7.96
N ARG A 4 -15.79 24.73 6.62
CA ARG A 4 -15.75 23.55 5.76
C ARG A 4 -14.27 23.26 5.52
N GLY A 5 -13.70 22.27 6.21
CA GLY A 5 -12.26 22.04 6.05
C GLY A 5 -11.73 20.63 6.29
N LEU A 6 -12.36 19.79 7.11
CA LEU A 6 -11.73 18.53 7.53
C LEU A 6 -12.63 17.28 7.39
N THR A 7 -13.93 17.46 7.13
CA THR A 7 -14.88 16.34 7.04
C THR A 7 -14.58 15.37 5.88
N PRO A 8 -14.17 15.83 4.67
CA PRO A 8 -13.75 14.93 3.60
C PRO A 8 -12.40 14.25 3.89
N ALA A 9 -11.48 14.96 4.56
CA ALA A 9 -10.16 14.43 4.91
C ALA A 9 -10.28 13.24 5.86
N HIS A 10 -11.01 13.38 6.97
CA HIS A 10 -11.20 12.29 7.96
C HIS A 10 -11.86 11.02 7.38
N GLN A 11 -12.53 11.15 6.24
CA GLN A 11 -13.36 10.10 5.66
C GLN A 11 -12.62 9.24 4.62
N GLY A 12 -11.48 9.71 4.11
CA GLY A 12 -10.62 8.98 3.16
C GLY A 12 -9.58 8.06 3.84
N TYR A 13 -9.25 8.29 5.12
CA TYR A 13 -8.16 7.60 5.80
C TYR A 13 -8.56 6.32 6.54
N ARG A 14 -9.85 6.02 6.71
CA ARG A 14 -10.30 4.89 7.54
C ARG A 14 -9.66 3.54 7.16
N TYR A 15 -9.49 3.28 5.86
CA TYR A 15 -8.85 2.04 5.42
C TYR A 15 -7.36 2.01 5.76
N GLN A 16 -6.66 3.12 5.59
CA GLN A 16 -5.26 3.28 5.98
C GLN A 16 -5.09 3.14 7.50
N ASP A 17 -5.99 3.74 8.30
CA ASP A 17 -5.96 3.64 9.76
C ASP A 17 -6.11 2.18 10.22
N ILE A 18 -7.08 1.45 9.66
CA ILE A 18 -7.30 0.03 9.98
C ILE A 18 -6.10 -0.82 9.54
N PHE A 19 -5.57 -0.55 8.34
CA PHE A 19 -4.38 -1.22 7.82
C PHE A 19 -3.17 -1.02 8.73
N THR A 20 -2.92 0.22 9.16
CA THR A 20 -1.84 0.55 10.10
C THR A 20 -2.07 -0.09 11.46
N ALA A 21 -3.30 -0.02 12.00
CA ALA A 21 -3.64 -0.63 13.29
C ALA A 21 -3.42 -2.15 13.30
N TYR A 22 -3.72 -2.84 12.18
CA TYR A 22 -3.43 -4.26 12.02
C TYR A 22 -1.93 -4.57 12.20
N PHE A 23 -1.04 -3.76 11.61
CA PHE A 23 0.40 -3.96 11.77
C PHE A 23 0.91 -3.60 13.17
N PHE A 24 0.31 -2.61 13.84
CA PHE A 24 0.58 -2.36 15.25
C PHE A 24 0.20 -3.55 16.13
N MET A 25 -0.94 -4.19 15.89
CA MET A 25 -1.31 -5.41 16.63
C MET A 25 -0.32 -6.55 16.34
N ARG A 26 0.15 -6.68 15.10
CA ARG A 26 1.17 -7.69 14.76
C ARG A 26 2.51 -7.48 15.44
N CYS A 27 2.86 -6.25 15.84
CA CYS A 27 4.08 -5.97 16.63
C CYS A 27 4.12 -6.78 17.94
N LEU A 28 2.96 -7.14 18.49
CA LEU A 28 2.88 -7.88 19.74
C LEU A 28 3.41 -9.32 19.61
N SER A 29 3.33 -9.90 18.41
CA SER A 29 3.81 -11.25 18.11
C SER A 29 5.03 -11.28 17.20
N GLU A 30 5.27 -10.22 16.44
CA GLU A 30 6.34 -10.14 15.45
C GLU A 30 7.43 -9.17 15.88
N ARG A 31 8.68 -9.55 15.58
CA ARG A 31 9.86 -8.74 15.90
C ARG A 31 10.06 -7.65 14.85
N TYR A 32 9.14 -6.70 14.79
CA TYR A 32 9.36 -5.48 14.02
C TYR A 32 10.32 -4.58 14.79
N GLU A 33 11.38 -4.12 14.11
CA GLU A 33 12.42 -3.28 14.71
C GLU A 33 12.03 -1.80 14.67
N TYR A 34 11.31 -1.41 13.62
CA TYR A 34 10.88 -0.04 13.39
C TYR A 34 9.56 -0.02 12.62
N ILE A 35 8.69 0.92 13.02
CA ILE A 35 7.51 1.29 12.24
C ILE A 35 7.43 2.82 12.16
N SER A 36 7.18 3.35 10.97
CA SER A 36 6.73 4.74 10.80
C SER A 36 5.46 4.83 9.99
N VAL A 37 4.67 5.86 10.30
CA VAL A 37 3.38 6.15 9.69
C VAL A 37 3.41 7.58 9.17
N ASP A 38 2.85 7.81 8.00
CA ASP A 38 2.75 9.12 7.35
C ASP A 38 4.08 9.89 7.31
N LYS A 39 5.15 9.16 6.97
CA LYS A 39 6.52 9.69 6.97
C LYS A 39 7.17 9.48 5.63
N LYS A 40 7.52 10.58 4.97
CA LYS A 40 8.39 10.57 3.78
C LYS A 40 9.84 10.32 4.18
N ARG A 41 10.57 9.53 3.39
CA ARG A 41 12.02 9.31 3.57
C ARG A 41 12.85 10.39 2.89
N PHE A 42 12.34 10.94 1.80
CA PHE A 42 12.96 12.00 1.01
C PHE A 42 11.88 12.84 0.31
N ASP A 43 12.27 13.98 -0.24
CA ASP A 43 11.34 14.82 -0.99
C ASP A 43 10.84 14.10 -2.25
N GLY A 44 9.52 14.02 -2.40
CA GLY A 44 8.88 13.26 -3.48
C GLY A 44 8.64 11.78 -3.20
N ASP A 45 9.00 11.24 -2.03
CA ASP A 45 8.64 9.87 -1.63
C ASP A 45 7.12 9.71 -1.58
N ILE A 46 6.58 8.76 -2.34
CA ILE A 46 5.16 8.45 -2.36
C ILE A 46 4.79 7.22 -1.53
N PHE A 47 5.76 6.44 -1.07
CA PHE A 47 5.50 5.36 -0.13
C PHE A 47 5.63 5.89 1.28
N ASP A 48 4.73 6.75 1.72
CA ASP A 48 4.80 7.42 3.03
C ASP A 48 3.82 6.89 4.06
N ASP A 49 2.83 6.09 3.64
CA ASP A 49 1.74 5.68 4.53
C ASP A 49 2.20 4.79 5.69
N LEU A 50 3.06 3.81 5.41
CA LEU A 50 3.58 2.88 6.43
C LEU A 50 4.93 2.30 6.02
N HIS A 51 5.89 2.30 6.94
CA HIS A 51 7.15 1.57 6.83
C HIS A 51 7.26 0.57 7.96
N ILE A 52 7.74 -0.64 7.65
CA ILE A 52 7.98 -1.68 8.67
C ILE A 52 9.33 -2.33 8.39
N GLN A 53 10.24 -2.23 9.35
CA GLN A 53 11.54 -2.90 9.30
C GLN A 53 11.50 -4.19 10.11
N GLN A 54 12.03 -5.27 9.51
CA GLN A 54 12.22 -6.56 10.16
C GLN A 54 13.53 -7.16 9.66
N GLY A 55 14.59 -7.09 10.47
CA GLY A 55 15.95 -7.40 10.03
C GLY A 55 16.41 -6.48 8.91
N LEU A 56 16.91 -7.07 7.83
CA LEU A 56 17.39 -6.35 6.65
C LEU A 56 16.28 -5.87 5.71
N LEU A 57 15.06 -6.41 5.86
CA LEU A 57 13.93 -6.09 5.00
C LEU A 57 13.16 -4.91 5.57
N THR A 58 13.05 -3.83 4.78
CA THR A 58 12.06 -2.77 5.03
C THR A 58 10.93 -2.86 4.00
N ARG A 59 9.69 -2.94 4.49
CA ARG A 59 8.50 -2.85 3.64
C ARG A 59 7.98 -1.42 3.65
N HIS A 60 7.87 -0.84 2.46
CA HIS A 60 7.35 0.50 2.22
C HIS A 60 5.97 0.41 1.57
N PHE A 61 4.94 0.92 2.23
CA PHE A 61 3.56 0.82 1.75
C PHE A 61 3.03 2.17 1.28
N GLN A 62 2.30 2.12 0.17
CA GLN A 62 1.35 3.16 -0.25
C GLN A 62 -0.02 2.49 -0.38
N VAL A 63 -1.01 3.04 0.30
CA VAL A 63 -2.38 2.55 0.40
C VAL A 63 -3.32 3.49 -0.34
N LYS A 64 -4.06 2.97 -1.32
CA LYS A 64 -5.14 3.68 -2.01
C LYS A 64 -6.45 2.90 -1.85
N SER A 65 -7.46 3.55 -1.29
CA SER A 65 -8.79 2.95 -1.15
C SER A 65 -9.83 3.72 -1.95
N SER A 66 -10.85 3.00 -2.39
CA SER A 66 -12.02 3.53 -3.09
C SER A 66 -13.27 3.16 -2.32
N ARG A 67 -14.19 4.11 -2.16
CA ARG A 67 -15.54 3.84 -1.63
C ARG A 67 -16.43 3.13 -2.64
N ASN A 68 -16.09 3.25 -3.92
CA ASN A 68 -16.72 2.48 -4.96
C ASN A 68 -16.08 1.08 -4.96
N GLU A 69 -16.79 0.12 -4.36
CA GLU A 69 -16.41 -1.30 -4.29
C GLU A 69 -16.34 -1.95 -5.68
N THR A 70 -17.03 -1.38 -6.66
CA THR A 70 -16.99 -1.86 -8.05
C THR A 70 -15.98 -1.11 -8.91
N LYS A 71 -15.09 -0.30 -8.31
CA LYS A 71 -14.07 0.45 -9.05
C LYS A 71 -13.07 -0.51 -9.68
N GLN A 72 -13.14 -0.63 -11.00
CA GLN A 72 -12.20 -1.41 -11.80
C GLN A 72 -10.84 -0.71 -11.88
N PHE A 73 -9.76 -1.48 -11.90
CA PHE A 73 -8.46 -0.95 -12.31
C PHE A 73 -8.52 -0.54 -13.78
N HIS A 74 -8.04 0.66 -14.07
CA HIS A 74 -7.83 1.13 -15.43
C HIS A 74 -6.46 1.76 -15.51
N HIS A 75 -5.75 1.51 -16.61
CA HIS A 75 -4.39 2.02 -16.80
C HIS A 75 -4.28 3.56 -16.67
N SER A 76 -5.34 4.30 -16.97
CA SER A 76 -5.36 5.76 -16.74
C SER A 76 -5.16 6.17 -15.28
N GLN A 77 -5.43 5.28 -14.34
CA GLN A 77 -5.16 5.45 -12.90
C GLN A 77 -3.66 5.45 -12.58
N LEU A 78 -2.79 5.12 -13.54
CA LEU A 78 -1.34 5.14 -13.42
C LEU A 78 -0.69 6.47 -13.87
N TYR A 79 -1.48 7.45 -14.31
CA TYR A 79 -0.96 8.66 -14.96
C TYR A 79 -1.19 9.96 -14.20
N ARG A 80 -2.01 9.96 -13.16
CA ARG A 80 -2.42 11.20 -12.48
C ARG A 80 -2.01 11.19 -11.02
N LYS A 81 -1.64 12.36 -10.49
CA LYS A 81 -1.25 12.57 -9.09
C LYS A 81 -2.49 13.02 -8.30
N SER A 82 -3.31 12.08 -7.83
CA SER A 82 -4.48 12.37 -6.97
C SER A 82 -4.96 11.11 -6.22
N SER A 83 -6.23 10.73 -6.33
CA SER A 83 -6.72 9.37 -5.99
C SER A 83 -6.10 8.29 -6.87
N ASP A 84 -5.53 8.71 -7.99
CA ASP A 84 -4.80 7.92 -8.96
C ASP A 84 -3.31 7.89 -8.54
N ILE A 85 -2.58 6.85 -8.94
CA ILE A 85 -1.14 6.73 -8.66
C ILE A 85 -0.39 7.12 -9.91
N ARG A 86 0.68 7.91 -9.79
CA ARG A 86 1.59 8.11 -10.91
C ARG A 86 2.65 7.03 -10.90
N ILE A 87 2.67 6.17 -11.92
CA ILE A 87 3.57 5.01 -11.96
C ILE A 87 5.03 5.40 -11.97
N ASP A 88 5.37 6.48 -12.68
CA ASP A 88 6.72 7.02 -12.71
C ASP A 88 7.20 7.45 -11.31
N LEU A 89 6.34 8.02 -10.48
CA LEU A 89 6.69 8.35 -9.09
C LEU A 89 6.91 7.11 -8.21
N LEU A 90 6.24 5.99 -8.49
CA LEU A 90 6.52 4.72 -7.79
C LEU A 90 7.93 4.25 -8.14
N PHE A 91 8.27 4.28 -9.43
CA PHE A 91 9.60 3.91 -9.90
C PHE A 91 10.68 4.85 -9.37
N ASP A 92 10.47 6.16 -9.41
CA ASP A 92 11.41 7.13 -8.87
C ASP A 92 11.64 6.89 -7.37
N SER A 93 10.56 6.61 -6.61
CA SER A 93 10.70 6.31 -5.18
C SER A 93 11.44 5.00 -4.91
N PHE A 94 11.24 3.99 -5.76
CA PHE A 94 11.97 2.73 -5.71
C PHE A 94 13.46 2.91 -6.06
N LEU A 95 13.79 3.71 -7.07
CA LEU A 95 15.16 3.97 -7.49
C LEU A 95 15.96 4.77 -6.44
N LYS A 96 15.27 5.44 -5.51
CA LYS A 96 15.86 6.09 -4.34
C LYS A 96 16.07 5.16 -3.15
N SER A 97 15.83 3.85 -3.30
CA SER A 97 16.06 2.87 -2.24
C SER A 97 17.53 2.80 -1.82
N ASP A 98 17.77 2.86 -0.51
CA ASP A 98 19.10 2.69 0.07
C ASP A 98 19.48 1.20 0.24
N SER A 99 18.51 0.28 0.11
CA SER A 99 18.69 -1.15 0.29
C SER A 99 18.11 -1.95 -0.88
N LYS A 100 18.79 -3.05 -1.22
CA LYS A 100 18.33 -4.04 -2.23
C LYS A 100 17.26 -4.98 -1.68
N GLU A 101 17.19 -5.10 -0.36
CA GLU A 101 16.22 -5.96 0.32
C GLU A 101 14.86 -5.27 0.47
N ASP A 102 14.80 -3.95 0.27
CA ASP A 102 13.58 -3.18 0.46
C ASP A 102 12.48 -3.59 -0.51
N LEU A 103 11.26 -3.70 0.02
CA LEU A 103 10.07 -4.06 -0.73
C LEU A 103 9.10 -2.89 -0.76
N TYR A 104 8.63 -2.56 -1.95
CA TYR A 104 7.73 -1.43 -2.21
C TYR A 104 6.37 -1.96 -2.63
N ILE A 105 5.34 -1.68 -1.83
CA ILE A 105 4.03 -2.31 -1.93
C ILE A 105 2.97 -1.24 -2.14
N LEU A 106 2.30 -1.30 -3.29
CA LEU A 106 1.09 -0.55 -3.55
C LEU A 106 -0.13 -1.41 -3.16
N CYS A 107 -0.84 -1.02 -2.11
CA CYS A 107 -2.11 -1.62 -1.73
C CYS A 107 -3.25 -0.82 -2.35
N ALA A 108 -4.07 -1.45 -3.20
CA ALA A 108 -5.21 -0.80 -3.83
C ALA A 108 -6.49 -1.65 -3.70
N THR A 109 -7.65 -1.02 -3.51
CA THR A 109 -8.96 -1.69 -3.45
C THR A 109 -9.66 -1.74 -4.82
N TRP A 110 -8.90 -1.77 -5.90
CA TRP A 110 -9.47 -1.86 -7.25
C TRP A 110 -9.81 -3.30 -7.59
N LEU A 111 -10.93 -3.50 -8.28
CA LEU A 111 -11.23 -4.79 -8.90
C LEU A 111 -10.22 -5.07 -10.04
N PRO A 112 -9.91 -6.35 -10.32
CA PRO A 112 -9.04 -6.73 -11.43
C PRO A 112 -9.54 -6.14 -12.74
N PRO A 113 -8.67 -5.62 -13.63
CA PRO A 113 -9.12 -5.00 -14.87
C PRO A 113 -9.92 -5.99 -15.72
N VAL A 114 -11.00 -5.51 -16.31
CA VAL A 114 -11.84 -6.30 -17.24
C VAL A 114 -11.07 -6.65 -18.53
N GLU A 115 -10.11 -5.80 -18.91
CA GLU A 115 -9.24 -6.03 -20.07
C GLU A 115 -8.15 -7.07 -19.75
N THR A 116 -8.47 -8.34 -20.03
CA THR A 116 -7.58 -9.48 -19.78
C THR A 116 -6.29 -9.48 -20.61
N LYS A 117 -6.22 -8.70 -21.69
CA LYS A 117 -5.04 -8.64 -22.58
C LYS A 117 -3.78 -8.09 -21.90
N TYR A 118 -3.92 -7.38 -20.78
CA TYR A 118 -2.81 -6.87 -19.98
C TYR A 118 -2.60 -7.65 -18.68
N LEU A 119 -3.37 -8.71 -18.46
CA LEU A 119 -3.26 -9.56 -17.29
C LEU A 119 -2.49 -10.84 -17.63
N ARG A 120 -1.36 -11.02 -16.96
CA ARG A 120 -0.74 -12.34 -16.83
C ARG A 120 -1.02 -12.83 -15.42
N GLU A 121 -2.01 -13.71 -15.28
CA GLU A 121 -2.20 -14.41 -14.01
C GLU A 121 -0.98 -15.31 -13.78
N THR A 122 -0.20 -14.98 -12.75
CA THR A 122 0.86 -15.85 -12.27
C THR A 122 0.33 -16.52 -11.03
N ARG A 123 0.11 -17.84 -11.12
CA ARG A 123 -0.23 -18.63 -9.93
C ARG A 123 0.97 -18.58 -8.99
N THR A 124 0.92 -17.74 -7.96
CA THR A 124 1.77 -17.95 -6.79
C THR A 124 1.28 -19.19 -6.07
N CYS A 125 1.90 -20.33 -6.34
CA CYS A 125 1.77 -21.52 -5.53
C CYS A 125 2.31 -21.22 -4.12
N LYS A 126 1.39 -21.11 -3.16
CA LYS A 126 1.23 -22.10 -2.08
C LYS A 126 -0.08 -21.80 -1.37
N SER A 127 -1.10 -22.61 -1.65
CA SER A 127 -2.11 -22.91 -0.65
C SER A 127 -1.39 -23.32 0.64
N ILE A 128 -1.74 -22.69 1.75
CA ILE A 128 -1.49 -23.29 3.06
C ILE A 128 -2.33 -24.56 3.06
N GLU A 129 -1.72 -25.70 2.76
CA GLU A 129 -2.32 -26.98 3.09
C GLU A 129 -2.46 -27.00 4.60
N ASN A 130 -3.71 -26.99 5.08
CA ASN A 130 -4.04 -27.32 6.45
C ASN A 130 -3.55 -28.74 6.72
N THR A 131 -2.33 -28.90 7.24
CA THR A 131 -1.99 -30.09 8.01
C THR A 131 -2.62 -29.93 9.39
N SER A 132 -3.88 -30.33 9.49
CA SER A 132 -4.48 -30.70 10.76
C SER A 132 -3.75 -31.97 11.25
N SER A 133 -2.90 -31.83 12.26
CA SER A 133 -2.49 -32.93 13.11
C SER A 133 -2.29 -32.43 14.55
N TRP A 134 -3.33 -32.60 15.36
CA TRP A 134 -3.24 -32.93 16.78
C TRP A 134 -4.28 -34.01 17.05
#